data_AF-A0A562Q016-F1
#
_entry.id   AF-A0A562Q016-F1
#
_cell.length_a   1.000
_cell.length_b   1.000
_cell.length_c   1.000
_cell.angle_alpha   90.00
_cell.angle_beta   90.00
_cell.angle_gamma   90.00
#
_symmetry.space_group_name_H-M   'P 1'
#
loop_
_entity.id
_entity.type
_entity.pdbx_description
1 polymer ?
#
loop_
_entity_poly.entity_id
_entity_poly.type
_entity_poly.pdbx_seq_one_letter_code
_entity_poly.pdbx_strand_id
1 'polypeptide(L)'
;MRKTPQQKKSASYAKDRRNGDGENSKASRKNIPRSKARSIRADRRAKEGLLGSLRSVADADALEGIDNTIRAAKPREWRKHPDMPLGEWLKRRRRQRP
;
A
#
# COMPACT_ATOMS: atom_id res chain seq x y z
N MET A 1 27.65 -24.07 2.97
CA MET A 1 27.97 -24.28 1.54
C MET A 1 28.18 -22.96 0.82
N ARG A 2 29.25 -22.82 0.05
CA ARG A 2 29.58 -21.61 -0.72
C ARG A 2 28.80 -21.63 -2.04
N LYS A 3 28.01 -20.60 -2.32
CA LYS A 3 27.22 -20.50 -3.56
C LYS A 3 28.14 -20.31 -4.76
N THR A 4 27.86 -21.02 -5.85
CA THR A 4 28.52 -20.78 -7.15
C THR A 4 28.15 -19.40 -7.70
N PRO A 5 28.95 -18.83 -8.62
CA PRO A 5 28.60 -17.57 -9.28
C PRO A 5 27.20 -17.59 -9.93
N GLN A 6 26.81 -18.70 -10.56
CA GLN A 6 25.50 -18.88 -11.18
C GLN A 6 24.38 -18.87 -10.14
N GLN A 7 24.58 -19.53 -9.00
CA GLN A 7 23.63 -19.51 -7.88
C GLN A 7 23.51 -18.11 -7.26
N LYS A 8 24.61 -17.36 -7.16
CA LYS A 8 24.57 -15.95 -6.71
C LYS A 8 23.78 -15.07 -7.67
N LYS A 9 23.99 -15.24 -8.99
CA LYS A 9 23.27 -14.49 -10.03
C LYS A 9 21.77 -14.80 -10.03
N SER A 10 21.42 -16.08 -9.92
CA SER A 10 20.02 -16.51 -9.78
C SER A 10 19.37 -15.91 -8.53
N ALA A 11 20.08 -15.93 -7.39
CA ALA A 11 19.59 -15.33 -6.16
C ALA A 11 19.39 -13.80 -6.29
N SER A 12 20.31 -13.09 -6.96
CA SER A 12 20.17 -11.66 -7.26
C SER A 12 18.92 -11.39 -8.10
N TYR A 13 18.66 -12.17 -9.16
CA TYR A 13 17.47 -12.00 -10.02
C TYR A 13 16.15 -12.17 -9.28
N ALA A 14 16.10 -13.05 -8.27
CA ALA A 14 14.92 -13.30 -7.46
C ALA A 14 14.75 -12.30 -6.31
N LYS A 15 15.86 -11.83 -5.71
CA LYS A 15 15.83 -11.08 -4.45
C LYS A 15 16.04 -9.58 -4.61
N ASP A 16 16.90 -9.17 -5.54
CA ASP A 16 17.14 -7.76 -5.80
C ASP A 16 15.90 -7.17 -6.47
N ARG A 17 15.53 -5.95 -6.08
CA ARG A 17 14.32 -5.30 -6.57
C ARG A 17 14.63 -3.96 -7.22
N ARG A 18 13.83 -3.58 -8.21
CA ARG A 18 13.94 -2.33 -8.95
C ARG A 18 12.56 -1.71 -9.11
N ASN A 19 12.50 -0.38 -9.05
CA ASN A 19 11.27 0.34 -9.33
C ASN A 19 10.79 0.02 -10.75
N GLY A 20 9.62 -0.59 -10.83
CA GLY A 20 8.95 -0.98 -12.06
C GLY A 20 7.96 0.06 -12.57
N ASP A 21 7.56 1.03 -11.76
CA ASP A 21 6.35 1.82 -12.03
C ASP A 21 6.63 3.09 -12.84
N GLY A 22 7.87 3.26 -13.33
CA GLY A 22 8.27 4.40 -14.17
C GLY A 22 8.38 5.73 -13.42
N GLU A 23 7.95 5.77 -12.16
CA GLU A 23 8.14 6.94 -11.30
C GLU A 23 9.63 7.17 -11.00
N ASN A 24 10.06 8.43 -11.04
CA ASN A 24 11.41 8.77 -10.61
C ASN A 24 11.54 8.69 -9.08
N SER A 25 12.77 8.52 -8.60
CA SER A 25 13.03 8.35 -7.16
C SER A 25 12.60 9.55 -6.29
N LYS A 26 12.50 10.76 -6.84
CA LYS A 26 12.08 11.96 -6.11
C LYS A 26 10.56 11.98 -5.95
N ALA A 27 9.83 11.61 -6.99
CA ALA A 27 8.39 11.45 -6.98
C ALA A 27 7.96 10.42 -5.94
N SER A 28 8.49 9.19 -5.98
CA SER A 28 8.11 8.14 -5.03
C SER A 28 8.40 8.52 -3.59
N ARG A 29 9.55 9.16 -3.30
CA ARG A 29 9.89 9.63 -1.95
C ARG A 29 8.91 10.66 -1.39
N LYS A 30 8.26 11.46 -2.23
CA LYS A 30 7.29 12.48 -1.82
C LYS A 30 5.86 11.97 -1.85
N ASN A 31 5.50 11.18 -2.87
CA ASN A 31 4.15 10.70 -3.11
C ASN A 31 3.76 9.57 -2.16
N ILE A 32 4.69 8.66 -1.80
CA ILE A 32 4.39 7.56 -0.88
C ILE A 32 3.95 8.08 0.50
N PRO A 33 4.72 8.95 1.20
CA PRO A 33 4.28 9.51 2.47
C PRO A 33 2.99 10.33 2.35
N ARG A 34 2.85 11.10 1.27
CA ARG A 34 1.65 11.92 1.01
C ARG A 34 0.40 11.07 0.85
N SER A 35 0.45 10.01 0.05
CA SER A 35 -0.67 9.10 -0.18
C SER A 35 -1.07 8.40 1.12
N LYS A 36 -0.09 7.88 1.87
CA LYS A 36 -0.31 7.29 3.20
C LYS A 36 -1.00 8.29 4.14
N ALA A 37 -0.50 9.52 4.23
CA ALA A 37 -1.06 10.56 5.10
C ALA A 37 -2.47 11.00 4.69
N ARG A 38 -2.77 11.08 3.38
CA ARG A 38 -4.12 11.37 2.88
C ARG A 38 -5.10 10.27 3.28
N SER A 39 -4.71 9.01 3.06
CA SER A 39 -5.54 7.84 3.40
C SER A 39 -5.82 7.75 4.91
N ILE A 40 -4.81 7.95 5.76
CA ILE A 40 -4.98 7.97 7.23
C ILE A 40 -5.91 9.11 7.66
N ARG A 41 -5.74 10.31 7.12
CA ARG A 41 -6.58 11.46 7.48
C ARG A 41 -8.03 11.28 7.05
N ALA A 42 -8.28 10.65 5.90
CA ALA A 42 -9.63 10.36 5.44
C ALA A 42 -10.32 9.34 6.37
N ASP A 43 -9.62 8.25 6.70
CA ASP A 43 -10.11 7.23 7.64
C ASP A 43 -10.42 7.82 9.02
N ARG A 44 -9.50 8.63 9.57
CA ARG A 44 -9.73 9.30 10.85
C ARG A 44 -10.94 10.24 10.80
N ARG A 45 -11.07 11.06 9.75
CA ARG A 45 -12.21 12.00 9.62
C ARG A 45 -13.55 11.27 9.52
N ALA A 46 -13.62 10.16 8.78
CA ALA A 46 -14.83 9.35 8.70
C ALA A 46 -15.22 8.80 10.08
N LYS A 47 -14.25 8.24 10.82
CA LYS A 47 -14.47 7.71 12.17
C LYS A 47 -14.85 8.79 13.18
N GLU A 48 -14.16 9.93 13.18
CA GLU A 48 -14.47 11.05 14.08
C GLU A 48 -15.87 11.63 13.82
N GLY A 49 -16.31 11.70 12.56
CA GLY A 49 -17.67 12.11 12.22
C GLY A 49 -18.73 11.17 12.83
N LEU A 50 -18.52 9.86 12.67
CA LEU A 50 -19.41 8.82 13.24
C LEU A 50 -19.40 8.83 14.78
N LEU A 51 -18.24 9.00 15.41
CA LEU A 51 -18.14 9.11 16.87
C LEU A 51 -18.77 10.41 17.39
N GLY A 52 -18.70 11.50 16.62
CA GLY A 52 -19.35 12.76 16.95
C GLY A 52 -20.87 12.63 16.99
N SER A 53 -21.47 11.93 16.03
CA SER A 53 -22.92 11.68 16.01
C SER A 53 -23.41 10.81 17.17
N LEU A 54 -22.56 9.92 17.72
CA LEU A 54 -22.92 9.10 18.88
C LEU A 54 -23.17 9.92 20.15
N ARG A 55 -22.56 11.10 20.30
CA ARG A 55 -22.70 11.93 21.52
C ARG A 55 -24.12 12.44 21.76
N SER A 56 -24.95 12.47 20.72
CA SER A 56 -26.34 12.94 20.77
C SER A 56 -27.36 11.81 20.66
N VAL A 57 -26.93 10.55 20.58
CA VAL A 57 -27.81 9.39 20.40
C VAL A 57 -28.05 8.74 21.76
N ALA A 58 -29.31 8.69 22.19
CA ALA A 58 -29.75 7.99 23.40
C ALA A 58 -30.40 6.62 23.12
N ASP A 59 -30.67 6.33 21.85
CA ASP A 59 -31.36 5.13 21.38
C ASP A 59 -30.39 3.99 21.06
N ALA A 60 -30.66 2.80 21.60
CA ALA A 60 -29.82 1.62 21.48
C ALA A 60 -29.76 1.09 20.04
N ASP A 61 -30.87 1.13 19.30
CA ASP A 61 -30.93 0.63 17.92
C ASP A 61 -30.10 1.54 16.98
N ALA A 62 -30.13 2.85 17.23
CA ALA A 62 -29.30 3.82 16.53
C ALA A 62 -27.79 3.63 16.82
N LEU A 63 -27.42 3.23 18.05
CA LEU A 63 -26.02 2.90 18.39
C LEU A 63 -25.55 1.65 17.63
N GLU A 64 -26.37 0.60 17.56
CA GLU A 64 -26.05 -0.62 16.84
C GLU A 64 -25.90 -0.38 15.32
N GLY A 65 -26.78 0.44 14.74
CA GLY A 65 -26.66 0.86 13.33
C GLY A 65 -25.33 1.56 13.03
N ILE A 66 -24.86 2.43 13.92
CA ILE A 66 -23.58 3.12 13.77
C ILE A 66 -22.40 2.16 13.92
N ASP A 67 -22.43 1.23 14.89
CA ASP A 67 -21.37 0.22 15.05
C ASP A 67 -21.24 -0.66 13.80
N ASN A 68 -22.38 -1.12 13.25
CA ASN A 68 -22.42 -1.87 12.01
C ASN A 68 -21.84 -1.08 10.83
N THR A 69 -22.12 0.22 10.76
CA THR A 69 -21.59 1.10 9.71
C THR A 69 -20.07 1.26 9.83
N ILE A 70 -19.53 1.38 11.06
CA ILE A 70 -18.09 1.45 11.32
C ILE A 70 -17.42 0.13 10.92
N ARG A 71 -18.01 -1.01 11.26
CA ARG A 71 -17.50 -2.34 10.90
C ARG A 71 -17.54 -2.62 9.40
N ALA A 72 -18.57 -2.12 8.71
CA ALA A 72 -18.74 -2.23 7.27
C ALA A 72 -17.84 -1.26 6.48
N ALA A 73 -17.22 -0.27 7.14
CA ALA A 73 -16.36 0.69 6.48
C ALA A 73 -15.21 -0.02 5.74
N LYS A 74 -15.00 0.34 4.46
CA LYS A 74 -13.98 -0.29 3.63
C LYS A 74 -12.60 -0.18 4.28
N PRO A 75 -11.85 -1.29 4.36
CA PRO A 75 -10.51 -1.27 4.92
C PRO A 75 -9.58 -0.42 4.05
N ARG A 76 -8.56 0.15 4.69
CA ARG A 76 -7.56 0.95 4.00
C ARG A 76 -6.87 0.13 2.89
N GLU A 77 -7.03 0.57 1.64
CA GLU A 77 -6.48 -0.12 0.47
C GLU A 77 -4.96 0.07 0.33
N TRP A 78 -4.43 1.20 0.81
CA TRP A 78 -2.99 1.45 0.70
C TRP A 78 -2.17 0.51 1.58
N ARG A 79 -1.33 -0.32 0.92
CA ARG A 79 -0.35 -1.21 1.54
C ARG A 79 1.01 -1.01 0.87
N LYS A 80 2.08 -1.18 1.64
CA LYS A 80 3.44 -1.17 1.08
C LYS A 80 3.64 -2.49 0.31
N HIS A 81 3.66 -2.41 -1.01
CA HIS A 81 4.00 -3.54 -1.86
C HIS A 81 5.51 -3.52 -2.15
N PRO A 82 6.17 -4.69 -2.25
CA PRO A 82 7.53 -4.73 -2.75
C PRO A 82 7.64 -4.30 -4.22
N ASP A 83 8.78 -3.70 -4.56
CA ASP A 83 9.19 -3.43 -5.94
C ASP A 83 9.37 -4.72 -6.76
N MET A 84 9.40 -4.57 -8.09
CA MET A 84 9.55 -5.67 -9.05
C MET A 84 10.91 -6.38 -8.89
N PRO A 85 10.96 -7.73 -8.89
CA PRO A 85 12.21 -8.48 -8.92
C PRO A 85 13.09 -8.11 -10.13
N LEU A 86 14.42 -8.10 -9.93
CA LEU A 86 15.39 -7.72 -10.95
C LEU A 86 15.26 -8.57 -12.22
N GLY A 87 15.00 -9.88 -12.07
CA GLY A 87 14.79 -10.78 -13.21
C GLY A 87 13.61 -10.37 -14.09
N GLU A 88 12.48 -10.00 -13.49
CA GLU A 88 11.29 -9.53 -14.20
C GLU A 88 11.53 -8.16 -14.85
N TRP A 89 12.16 -7.25 -14.11
CA TRP A 89 12.50 -5.93 -14.61
C TRP A 89 13.42 -6.00 -15.83
N LEU A 90 14.42 -6.90 -15.83
CA LEU A 90 15.30 -7.14 -16.97
C LEU A 90 14.55 -7.73 -18.17
N LYS A 91 13.64 -8.70 -17.95
CA LYS A 91 12.78 -9.24 -19.02
C LYS A 91 11.96 -8.14 -19.67
N ARG A 92 11.33 -7.29 -18.85
CA ARG A 92 10.54 -6.15 -19.32
C ARG A 92 11.37 -5.15 -20.10
N ARG A 93 12.57 -4.81 -19.60
CA ARG A 93 13.49 -3.90 -20.29
C ARG A 93 13.96 -4.46 -21.63
N ARG A 94 14.20 -5.77 -21.75
CA ARG A 94 14.54 -6.41 -23.03
C ARG A 94 13.41 -6.29 -24.05
N ARG A 95 12.15 -6.44 -23.64
CA ARG A 95 10.98 -6.27 -24.52
C ARG A 95 10.81 -4.84 -25.04
N GLN A 96 11.30 -3.85 -24.31
CA GLN A 96 11.18 -2.43 -24.66
C GLN A 96 12.39 -1.90 -25.44
N ARG A 97 13.42 -2.72 -25.68
CA ARG A 97 14.55 -2.33 -26.53
C ARG A 97 14.15 -2.56 -27.99
N PRO A 98 14.33 -1.59 -28.89
CA PRO A 98 14.20 -1.79 -30.31
C PRO A 98 15.24 -2.79 -30.82
#